data_AF-A0A5M7C917-F1
#
_entry.id   AF-A0A5M7C917-F1
#
_cell.length_a   1.000
_cell.length_b   1.000
_cell.length_c   1.000
_cell.angle_alpha   90.00
_cell.angle_beta   90.00
_cell.angle_gamma   90.00
#
_symmetry.space_group_name_H-M   'P 1'
#
loop_
_entity.id
_entity.type
_entity.pdbx_description
1 polymer ?
#
loop_
_entity_poly.entity_id
_entity_poly.type
_entity_poly.pdbx_seq_one_letter_code
_entity_poly.pdbx_strand_id
1 'polypeptide(L)' 'MSEHPEEPETLQGAESLDEEELGGDSVERGVQPPDSWTTATESRPTPREEREGGSLDERLAEEVPDEDR' A
#
# COMPACT_ATOMS: atom_id res chain seq x y z
N MET A 1 14.68 -16.54 -29.32
CA MET A 1 15.63 -16.51 -28.20
C MET A 1 15.76 -15.06 -27.82
N SER A 2 14.98 -14.61 -26.84
CA SER A 2 15.12 -13.24 -26.32
C SER A 2 16.21 -13.29 -25.27
N GLU A 3 17.26 -12.49 -25.48
CA GLU A 3 18.35 -12.27 -24.54
C GLU A 3 17.77 -11.57 -23.30
N HIS A 4 17.74 -12.25 -22.15
CA HIS A 4 17.46 -11.58 -20.87
C HIS A 4 18.71 -10.75 -20.54
N PRO A 5 18.59 -9.42 -20.33
CA PRO A 5 19.71 -8.62 -19.86
C PRO A 5 20.17 -9.17 -18.52
N GLU A 6 21.48 -9.43 -18.38
CA GLU A 6 22.13 -9.96 -17.17
C GLU A 6 21.55 -9.28 -15.92
N GLU A 7 20.71 -10.02 -15.19
CA GLU A 7 19.98 -9.49 -14.06
C GLU A 7 21.00 -9.08 -12.98
N PRO A 8 20.89 -7.88 -12.39
CA PRO A 8 21.84 -7.43 -11.38
C PRO A 8 21.93 -8.46 -10.26
N GLU A 9 23.13 -8.69 -9.70
CA GLU A 9 23.37 -9.70 -8.65
C GLU A 9 22.43 -9.53 -7.43
N THR A 10 21.85 -8.33 -7.26
CA THR A 10 20.85 -8.01 -6.25
C THR A 10 19.46 -8.63 -6.49
N LEU A 11 19.17 -9.07 -7.71
CA LEU A 11 17.91 -9.71 -8.11
C LEU A 11 18.02 -11.23 -8.27
N GLN A 12 19.24 -11.79 -8.21
CA GLN A 12 19.48 -13.24 -8.36
C GLN A 12 18.85 -14.11 -7.24
N GLY A 13 18.32 -13.49 -6.18
CA GLY A 13 17.56 -14.15 -5.12
C GLY A 13 16.16 -13.56 -4.90
N ALA A 14 15.65 -12.76 -5.85
CA ALA A 14 14.34 -12.14 -5.71
C ALA A 14 13.20 -13.17 -5.76
N GLU A 15 13.30 -14.20 -6.61
CA GLU A 15 12.30 -15.29 -6.67
C GLU A 15 12.25 -16.14 -5.39
N SER A 16 13.39 -16.35 -4.72
CA SER A 16 13.41 -17.06 -3.43
C SER A 16 12.74 -16.29 -2.27
N LEU A 17 12.37 -15.04 -2.50
CA LEU A 17 11.58 -14.24 -1.56
C LEU A 17 10.06 -14.34 -1.83
N ASP A 18 9.65 -15.11 -2.84
CA ASP A 18 8.24 -15.35 -3.09
C ASP A 18 7.61 -16.22 -2.00
N GLU A 19 6.35 -15.98 -1.72
CA GLU A 19 5.58 -16.58 -0.63
C GLU A 19 5.47 -18.10 -0.78
N GLU A 20 5.44 -18.59 -2.02
CA GLU A 20 5.40 -20.02 -2.34
C GLU A 20 6.70 -20.75 -1.97
N GLU A 21 7.85 -20.06 -2.01
CA GLU A 21 9.16 -20.61 -1.64
C GLU A 21 9.41 -20.45 -0.13
N LEU A 22 9.07 -19.29 0.44
CA LEU A 22 9.23 -18.99 1.87
C LEU A 22 8.31 -19.83 2.79
N GLY A 23 7.38 -20.60 2.22
CA GLY A 23 6.60 -21.62 2.91
C GLY A 23 5.67 -21.05 3.98
N GLY A 24 5.17 -19.84 3.79
CA GLY A 24 4.27 -19.18 4.74
C GLY A 24 3.28 -18.27 4.02
N ASP A 25 2.04 -18.28 4.48
CA ASP A 25 1.06 -17.29 4.09
C ASP A 25 1.43 -15.96 4.78
N SER A 26 1.61 -14.87 4.02
CA SER A 26 1.94 -13.56 4.60
C SER A 26 0.90 -13.08 5.62
N VAL A 27 -0.31 -13.64 5.62
CA VAL A 27 -1.35 -13.36 6.62
C VAL A 27 -1.11 -14.16 7.90
N GLU A 28 -0.66 -15.41 7.82
CA GLU A 28 -0.38 -16.25 9.01
C GLU A 28 0.94 -15.85 9.69
N ARG A 29 1.94 -15.42 8.92
CA ARG A 29 3.17 -14.79 9.44
C ARG A 29 3.10 -13.26 9.40
N GLY A 30 1.90 -12.70 9.26
CA GLY A 30 1.68 -11.27 9.44
C GLY A 30 1.90 -10.91 10.91
N VAL A 31 2.72 -9.90 11.20
CA VAL A 31 2.76 -9.34 12.55
C VAL A 31 1.37 -8.78 12.84
N GLN A 32 0.70 -9.36 13.84
CA GLN A 32 -0.54 -8.80 14.35
C GLN A 32 -0.29 -7.33 14.71
N PRO A 33 -1.14 -6.40 14.25
CA PRO A 33 -0.97 -5.01 14.60
C PRO A 33 -1.01 -4.87 16.13
N PRO A 34 -0.24 -3.92 16.70
CA PRO A 34 -0.24 -3.71 18.15
C PRO A 34 -1.66 -3.43 18.65
N ASP A 35 -1.99 -3.78 19.90
CA ASP A 35 -3.34 -3.60 20.47
C ASP A 35 -3.84 -2.15 20.41
N SER A 36 -2.92 -1.18 20.35
CA SER A 36 -3.21 0.25 20.20
C SER A 36 -3.30 0.73 18.74
N TRP A 37 -3.21 -0.17 17.77
CA TRP A 37 -3.46 0.15 16.37
C TRP A 37 -4.93 0.50 16.22
N THR A 38 -5.20 1.79 16.21
CA THR A 38 -6.54 2.29 15.99
C THR A 38 -6.80 2.31 14.48
N THR A 39 -8.03 2.01 14.08
CA THR A 39 -8.52 2.20 12.71
C THR A 39 -8.58 3.68 12.30
N ALA A 40 -7.96 4.62 13.03
CA ALA A 40 -7.90 6.03 12.66
C ALA A 40 -7.29 6.28 11.28
N THR A 41 -6.51 5.33 10.75
CA THR A 41 -5.99 5.36 9.38
C THR A 41 -6.76 4.48 8.41
N GLU A 42 -7.77 3.73 8.85
CA GLU A 42 -8.60 2.87 7.99
C GLU A 42 -9.34 3.68 6.93
N SER A 43 -9.80 4.88 7.29
CA SER A 43 -10.44 5.80 6.35
C SER A 43 -9.46 6.79 5.71
N ARG A 44 -8.15 6.69 6.00
CA ARG A 44 -7.17 7.57 5.36
C ARG A 44 -6.73 6.99 4.02
N PRO A 45 -6.57 7.83 2.99
CA PRO A 45 -5.96 7.41 1.74
C PRO A 45 -4.51 6.95 1.96
N THR A 46 -4.09 5.99 1.16
CA THR A 46 -2.70 5.52 1.15
C THR A 46 -1.75 6.59 0.61
N PRO A 47 -0.44 6.50 0.88
CA PRO A 47 0.54 7.45 0.33
C PRO A 47 0.56 7.51 -1.21
N ARG A 48 0.09 6.45 -1.88
CA ARG A 48 -0.07 6.42 -3.33
C ARG A 48 -1.27 7.26 -3.75
N GLU A 49 -2.42 7.02 -3.14
CA GLU A 49 -3.68 7.74 -3.41
C GLU A 49 -3.57 9.23 -3.07
N GLU A 50 -2.83 9.61 -2.03
CA GLU A 50 -2.56 11.02 -1.72
C GLU A 50 -1.78 11.74 -2.83
N ARG A 51 -0.89 11.03 -3.55
CA ARG A 51 -0.11 11.61 -4.66
C ARG A 51 -0.87 11.63 -5.98
N GLU A 52 -1.73 10.65 -6.18
CA GLU A 52 -2.49 10.47 -7.43
C GLU A 52 -3.90 11.06 -7.37
N GLY A 53 -4.38 11.40 -6.17
CA GLY A 53 -5.68 12.01 -5.92
C GLY A 53 -5.76 13.47 -6.36
N GLY A 54 -6.99 13.99 -6.36
CA GLY A 54 -7.28 15.38 -6.68
C GLY A 54 -6.65 16.36 -5.67
N SER A 55 -6.56 17.62 -6.06
CA SER A 55 -6.03 18.66 -5.17
C SER A 55 -6.96 18.87 -3.96
N LEU A 56 -6.41 19.36 -2.86
CA LEU A 56 -7.20 19.73 -1.69
C LEU A 56 -8.29 20.75 -2.04
N ASP A 57 -7.97 21.71 -2.91
CA ASP A 57 -8.92 22.72 -3.40
C ASP A 57 -10.10 22.12 -4.16
N GLU A 58 -9.87 21.10 -5.00
CA GLU A 58 -10.94 20.41 -5.74
C GLU A 58 -11.89 19.70 -4.77
N ARG A 59 -11.33 18.99 -3.79
CA ARG A 59 -12.12 18.30 -2.77
C ARG A 59 -12.94 19.26 -1.91
N LEU A 60 -12.40 20.44 -1.59
CA LEU A 60 -13.11 21.47 -0.84
C LEU A 60 -14.24 22.11 -1.65
N ALA A 61 -14.08 22.24 -2.97
CA ALA A 61 -15.10 22.76 -3.85
C ALA A 61 -16.33 21.83 -3.99
N GLU A 62 -16.15 20.53 -3.74
CA GLU A 62 -17.25 19.54 -3.71
C GLU A 62 -18.03 19.53 -2.38
N GLU A 63 -17.50 20.12 -1.31
CA GLU A 63 -18.14 20.13 0.00
C GLU A 63 -19.38 21.05 0.01
N VAL A 64 -20.51 20.53 0.48
CA VAL A 64 -21.73 21.31 0.73
C VAL A 64 -21.75 21.69 2.20
N PRO A 65 -21.80 23.00 2.55
CA PRO A 65 -21.86 23.42 3.94
C PRO A 65 -23.10 22.85 4.62
N ASP A 66 -22.96 22.38 5.87
CA ASP A 66 -24.12 22.07 6.69
C ASP A 66 -24.93 23.36 6.93
N GLU A 67 -26.23 23.31 6.63
CA GLU A 67 -27.14 24.40 6.97
C GLU A 67 -27.42 24.33 8.49
N ASP A 68 -26.99 25.36 9.24
CA ASP A 68 -27.29 25.52 10.67
C ASP A 68 -28.79 25.29 10.93
N ARG A 69 -29.13 24.28 11.75
CA ARG A 69 -30.50 23.95 12.19
C ARG A 69 -30.80 24.50 13.58
#